data_AF-F0QRX8-F1
#
_entry.id   AF-F0QRX8-F1
#
_cell.length_a   1.000
_cell.length_b   1.000
_cell.length_c   1.000
_cell.angle_alpha   90.00
_cell.angle_beta   90.00
_cell.angle_gamma   90.00
#
_symmetry.space_group_name_H-M   'P 1'
#
loop_
_entity.id
_entity.type
_entity.pdbx_description
1 polymer ?
#
loop_
_entity_poly.entity_id
_entity_poly.type
_entity_poly.pdbx_seq_one_letter_code
_entity_poly.pdbx_strand_id
1 'polypeptide(L)'
;MESTTQSKSRWFLGILLFPIVLVVLPLFSLYCLRHRKQYKGSEEYSSRFFFLKKIYWLLYQLSPQKDLLDTKDHLELKNSLIVLYSPSFSFFTIYIAFLVSSFYEENYQTRKSFRLCNLHNKKFWWEFLLSSLDVFRKIPSVNFLKESSESIVYFVNSTSSLEEIIKNSYRTIVFFKLDRFFSWSKGFKRTYSAVGKVTLKERLKNLEEFNLKVGKIFFLLQGKDKEVSSAKNLI
;
A
#
# COMPACT_ATOMS: atom_id res chain seq x y z
N MET A 1 -16.34 -0.39 -16.58
CA MET A 1 -16.68 0.86 -15.86
C MET A 1 -15.47 1.16 -14.99
N GLU A 2 -14.69 2.19 -15.29
CA GLU A 2 -13.43 2.46 -14.56
C GLU A 2 -13.74 2.74 -13.08
N SER A 3 -13.50 1.75 -12.21
CA SER A 3 -13.73 1.87 -10.78
C SER A 3 -12.57 2.64 -10.14
N THR A 4 -12.61 3.97 -10.19
CA THR A 4 -11.58 4.81 -9.56
C THR A 4 -12.02 5.28 -8.18
N THR A 5 -11.37 4.78 -7.12
CA THR A 5 -11.57 5.31 -5.76
C THR A 5 -10.68 6.53 -5.57
N GLN A 6 -11.25 7.66 -5.16
CA GLN A 6 -10.53 8.92 -5.04
C GLN A 6 -10.66 9.51 -3.64
N SER A 7 -9.57 10.11 -3.16
CA SER A 7 -9.58 10.96 -1.99
C SER A 7 -8.94 12.31 -2.32
N LYS A 8 -9.49 13.37 -1.76
CA LYS A 8 -8.98 14.73 -1.88
C LYS A 8 -8.85 15.32 -0.50
N SER A 9 -7.73 15.96 -0.23
CA SER A 9 -7.57 16.71 1.01
C SER A 9 -8.39 18.00 0.94
N ARG A 10 -8.93 18.39 2.08
CA ARG A 10 -9.59 19.68 2.29
C ARG A 10 -8.62 20.57 3.04
N TRP A 11 -7.47 20.83 2.43
CA TRP A 11 -6.35 21.52 3.08
C TRP A 11 -6.70 22.89 3.69
N PHE A 12 -7.71 23.58 3.12
CA PHE A 12 -8.26 24.81 3.69
C PHE A 12 -8.90 24.60 5.07
N LEU A 13 -9.50 23.43 5.34
CA LEU A 13 -9.94 23.03 6.68
C LEU A 13 -8.75 22.68 7.58
N GLY A 14 -7.57 22.45 7.01
CA GLY A 14 -6.36 22.12 7.76
C GLY A 14 -5.98 23.19 8.77
N ILE A 15 -6.22 24.49 8.46
CA ILE A 15 -5.99 25.60 9.40
C ILE A 15 -6.91 25.47 10.61
N LEU A 16 -8.19 25.16 10.38
CA LEU A 16 -9.18 25.00 11.44
C LEU A 16 -8.95 23.72 12.26
N LEU A 17 -8.48 22.65 11.61
CA LEU A 17 -8.16 21.37 12.26
C LEU A 17 -6.79 21.36 12.93
N PHE A 18 -5.92 22.35 12.67
CA PHE A 18 -4.57 22.42 13.23
C PHE A 18 -4.50 22.26 14.76
N PRO A 19 -5.29 22.99 15.58
CA PRO A 19 -5.27 22.80 17.03
C PRO A 19 -5.69 21.38 17.46
N ILE A 20 -6.63 20.77 16.74
CA ILE A 20 -7.04 19.39 16.99
C ILE A 20 -5.89 18.43 16.68
N VAL A 21 -5.19 18.64 15.56
CA VAL A 21 -4.04 17.81 15.18
C VAL A 21 -2.90 17.92 16.19
N LEU A 22 -2.64 19.12 16.73
CA LEU A 22 -1.63 19.34 17.77
C LEU A 22 -1.88 18.50 19.03
N VAL A 23 -3.15 18.23 19.37
CA VAL A 23 -3.52 17.36 20.51
C VAL A 23 -3.55 15.89 20.11
N VAL A 24 -4.06 15.57 18.92
CA VAL A 24 -4.22 14.18 18.46
C VAL A 24 -2.88 13.50 18.20
N LEU A 25 -1.90 14.20 17.61
CA LEU A 25 -0.57 13.63 17.32
C LEU A 25 0.18 13.10 18.56
N PRO A 26 0.33 13.85 19.67
CA PRO A 26 1.00 13.34 20.85
C PRO A 26 0.21 12.21 21.52
N LEU A 27 -1.13 12.31 21.60
CA LEU A 27 -1.97 11.22 22.13
C LEU A 27 -1.82 9.94 21.29
N PHE A 28 -1.82 10.08 19.96
CA PHE A 28 -1.62 8.96 19.05
C PHE A 28 -0.21 8.37 19.17
N SER A 29 0.80 9.20 19.39
CA SER A 29 2.17 8.75 19.64
C SER A 29 2.29 7.95 20.94
N LEU A 30 1.65 8.41 22.02
CA LEU A 30 1.56 7.66 23.28
C LEU A 30 0.81 6.34 23.11
N TYR A 31 -0.27 6.35 22.33
CA TYR A 31 -1.01 5.14 21.97
C TYR A 31 -0.12 4.12 21.24
N CYS A 32 0.63 4.57 20.23
CA CYS A 32 1.59 3.73 19.52
C CYS A 32 2.65 3.14 20.46
N LEU A 33 3.19 3.95 21.37
CA LEU A 33 4.18 3.52 22.35
C LEU A 33 3.63 2.40 23.25
N ARG A 34 2.39 2.56 23.76
CA ARG A 34 1.72 1.59 24.63
C ARG A 34 1.47 0.26 23.93
N HIS A 35 1.14 0.29 22.65
CA HIS A 35 0.72 -0.90 21.89
C HIS A 35 1.85 -1.60 21.12
N ARG A 36 3.07 -1.04 21.11
CA ARG A 36 4.24 -1.54 20.36
C ARG A 36 4.61 -3.02 20.58
N LYS A 37 4.19 -3.64 21.69
CA LYS A 37 4.53 -5.03 22.04
C LYS A 37 3.30 -5.93 22.28
N GLN A 38 2.10 -5.45 21.99
CA GLN A 38 0.86 -6.18 22.30
C GLN A 38 0.18 -6.67 21.02
N TYR A 39 0.56 -7.88 20.57
CA TYR A 39 -0.23 -8.65 19.61
C TYR A 39 -1.42 -9.26 20.32
N LYS A 40 -2.63 -9.05 19.78
CA LYS A 40 -3.89 -9.50 20.40
C LYS A 40 -4.90 -10.08 19.40
N GLY A 41 -4.42 -10.55 18.23
CA GLY A 41 -5.24 -11.24 17.24
C GLY A 41 -5.78 -10.36 16.10
N SER A 42 -6.56 -10.97 15.19
CA SER A 42 -7.04 -10.40 13.93
C SER A 42 -8.17 -9.37 14.08
N GLU A 43 -9.08 -9.57 15.02
CA GLU A 43 -10.16 -8.61 15.31
C GLU A 43 -9.60 -7.30 15.87
N GLU A 44 -8.70 -7.40 16.85
CA GLU A 44 -8.07 -6.21 17.41
C GLU A 44 -7.23 -5.50 16.35
N TYR A 45 -6.51 -6.24 15.49
CA TYR A 45 -5.82 -5.64 14.35
C TYR A 45 -6.76 -4.80 13.48
N SER A 46 -7.92 -5.36 13.14
CA SER A 46 -8.91 -4.68 12.29
C SER A 46 -9.37 -3.36 12.92
N SER A 47 -9.70 -3.37 14.21
CA SER A 47 -10.11 -2.17 14.94
C SER A 47 -9.02 -1.08 14.93
N ARG A 48 -7.77 -1.46 15.20
CA ARG A 48 -6.61 -0.56 15.20
C ARG A 48 -6.30 -0.04 13.80
N PHE A 49 -6.49 -0.86 12.76
CA PHE A 49 -6.35 -0.46 11.37
C PHE A 49 -7.36 0.65 11.01
N PHE A 50 -8.63 0.48 11.37
CA PHE A 50 -9.64 1.52 11.11
C PHE A 50 -9.42 2.78 11.95
N PHE A 51 -8.90 2.64 13.18
CA PHE A 51 -8.47 3.79 13.97
C PHE A 51 -7.32 4.53 13.30
N LEU A 52 -6.27 3.82 12.84
CA LEU A 52 -5.17 4.42 12.08
C LEU A 52 -5.67 5.10 10.79
N LYS A 53 -6.61 4.48 10.06
CA LYS A 53 -7.23 5.08 8.87
C LYS A 53 -7.84 6.44 9.18
N LYS A 54 -8.52 6.60 10.33
CA LYS A 54 -9.10 7.88 10.78
C LYS A 54 -8.03 8.91 11.13
N ILE A 55 -7.01 8.52 11.90
CA ILE A 55 -5.90 9.40 12.27
C ILE A 55 -5.16 9.87 11.01
N TYR A 56 -4.86 8.94 10.11
CA TYR A 56 -4.25 9.25 8.82
C TYR A 56 -5.11 10.23 8.02
N TRP A 57 -6.42 10.01 7.95
CA TRP A 57 -7.33 10.91 7.22
C TRP A 57 -7.34 12.32 7.81
N LEU A 58 -7.26 12.45 9.14
CA LEU A 58 -7.13 13.75 9.81
C LEU A 58 -5.82 14.45 9.39
N LEU A 59 -4.68 13.74 9.45
CA LEU A 59 -3.39 14.28 9.01
C LEU A 59 -3.36 14.62 7.52
N TYR A 60 -4.04 13.81 6.71
CA TYR A 60 -4.20 14.02 5.28
C TYR A 60 -4.94 15.33 4.95
N GLN A 61 -5.78 15.84 5.85
CA GLN A 61 -6.42 17.15 5.66
C GLN A 61 -5.44 18.32 5.80
N LEU A 62 -4.20 18.12 6.24
CA LEU A 62 -3.24 19.22 6.41
C LEU A 62 -2.40 19.51 5.16
N SER A 63 -2.28 18.56 4.23
CA SER A 63 -1.49 18.74 3.01
C SER A 63 -2.38 18.90 1.78
N PRO A 64 -2.10 19.83 0.84
CA PRO A 64 -2.82 19.88 -0.43
C PRO A 64 -2.44 18.65 -1.26
N GLN A 65 -3.39 17.71 -1.36
CA GLN A 65 -3.11 16.38 -1.91
C GLN A 65 -4.37 15.72 -2.48
N LYS A 66 -4.18 14.96 -3.56
CA LYS A 66 -5.20 14.09 -4.16
C LYS A 66 -4.59 12.72 -4.42
N ASP A 67 -5.22 11.68 -3.87
CA ASP A 67 -4.82 10.30 -4.14
C ASP A 67 -5.92 9.58 -4.91
N LEU A 68 -5.52 8.84 -5.94
CA LEU A 68 -6.38 8.09 -6.83
C LEU A 68 -5.94 6.62 -6.86
N LEU A 69 -6.90 5.71 -6.72
CA LEU A 69 -6.73 4.29 -6.97
C LEU A 69 -7.29 4.00 -8.36
N ASP A 70 -6.43 3.59 -9.29
CA ASP A 70 -6.82 3.09 -10.62
C ASP A 70 -6.64 1.58 -10.63
N THR A 71 -7.73 0.83 -10.77
CA THR A 71 -7.72 -0.63 -10.58
C THR A 71 -7.71 -1.41 -11.88
N LYS A 72 -8.02 -0.79 -13.03
CA LYS A 72 -8.12 -1.42 -14.37
C LYS A 72 -8.68 -2.86 -14.36
N ASP A 73 -9.76 -3.09 -13.59
CA ASP A 73 -10.41 -4.40 -13.39
C ASP A 73 -9.51 -5.53 -12.83
N HIS A 74 -8.38 -5.18 -12.20
CA HIS A 74 -7.48 -6.13 -11.57
C HIS A 74 -7.89 -6.53 -10.15
N LEU A 75 -8.70 -5.73 -9.46
CA LEU A 75 -9.23 -6.06 -8.12
C LEU A 75 -10.57 -6.81 -8.21
N GLU A 76 -10.60 -8.02 -7.68
CA GLU A 76 -11.79 -8.88 -7.60
C GLU A 76 -12.20 -9.10 -6.13
N LEU A 77 -13.43 -9.56 -5.88
CA LEU A 77 -13.92 -9.88 -4.53
C LEU A 77 -12.99 -10.79 -3.70
N LYS A 78 -12.30 -11.73 -4.36
CA LYS A 78 -11.46 -12.76 -3.70
C LYS A 78 -10.26 -12.14 -2.99
N ASN A 79 -9.64 -12.91 -2.09
CA ASN A 79 -8.48 -12.47 -1.32
C ASN A 79 -7.28 -12.16 -2.24
N SER A 80 -7.15 -10.89 -2.60
CA SER A 80 -5.99 -10.37 -3.32
C SER A 80 -4.89 -9.99 -2.35
N LEU A 81 -3.70 -10.54 -2.55
CA LEU A 81 -2.48 -9.94 -2.02
C LEU A 81 -2.14 -8.74 -2.87
N ILE A 82 -1.95 -7.60 -2.22
CA ILE A 82 -1.62 -6.36 -2.91
C ILE A 82 -0.13 -6.16 -2.77
N VAL A 83 0.55 -5.92 -3.88
CA VAL A 83 1.98 -5.65 -3.90
C VAL A 83 2.18 -4.27 -4.50
N LEU A 84 2.66 -3.34 -3.68
CA LEU A 84 3.07 -2.02 -4.13
C LEU A 84 4.58 -2.01 -4.32
N TYR A 85 5.02 -1.87 -5.56
CA TYR A 85 6.42 -1.57 -5.84
C TYR A 85 6.64 -0.07 -5.61
N SER A 86 7.51 0.25 -4.64
CA SER A 86 7.89 1.62 -4.37
C SER A 86 9.36 1.66 -3.93
N PRO A 87 10.28 2.18 -4.77
CA PRO A 87 11.67 2.33 -4.37
C PRO A 87 11.85 3.20 -3.11
N SER A 88 10.90 4.11 -2.86
CA SER A 88 10.86 4.98 -1.67
C SER A 88 9.59 4.75 -0.84
N PHE A 89 9.74 4.00 0.26
CA PHE A 89 8.68 3.86 1.27
C PHE A 89 8.58 5.14 2.08
N SER A 90 7.39 5.75 2.07
CA SER A 90 7.10 6.95 2.87
C SER A 90 5.86 6.72 3.70
N PHE A 91 5.65 7.49 4.76
CA PHE A 91 4.43 7.38 5.55
C PHE A 91 3.19 7.50 4.66
N PHE A 92 3.28 8.29 3.59
CA PHE A 92 2.17 8.46 2.69
C PHE A 92 1.88 7.24 1.81
N THR A 93 2.84 6.35 1.53
CA THR A 93 2.58 5.18 0.68
C THR A 93 1.60 4.20 1.28
N ILE A 94 1.47 4.17 2.61
CA ILE A 94 0.53 3.27 3.31
C ILE A 94 -0.93 3.54 2.91
N TYR A 95 -1.22 4.70 2.35
CA TYR A 95 -2.56 5.11 1.96
C TYR A 95 -3.24 4.16 0.97
N ILE A 96 -2.46 3.43 0.16
CA ILE A 96 -3.00 2.39 -0.71
C ILE A 96 -3.82 1.35 0.07
N ALA A 97 -3.39 0.98 1.28
CA ALA A 97 -4.11 0.00 2.09
C ALA A 97 -5.49 0.52 2.50
N PHE A 98 -5.60 1.83 2.77
CA PHE A 98 -6.87 2.46 3.11
C PHE A 98 -7.76 2.66 1.88
N LEU A 99 -7.18 3.06 0.73
CA LEU A 99 -7.90 3.18 -0.53
C LEU A 99 -8.49 1.85 -0.97
N VAL A 100 -7.69 0.78 -0.93
CA VAL A 100 -8.18 -0.53 -1.33
C VAL A 100 -9.18 -1.08 -0.31
N SER A 101 -8.98 -0.85 0.99
CA SER A 101 -10.00 -1.13 2.00
C SER A 101 -11.35 -0.45 1.67
N SER A 102 -11.33 0.86 1.36
CA SER A 102 -12.53 1.58 0.92
C SER A 102 -13.12 1.02 -0.37
N PHE A 103 -12.28 0.68 -1.36
CA PHE A 103 -12.74 0.07 -2.61
C PHE A 103 -13.54 -1.23 -2.38
N TYR A 104 -13.07 -2.10 -1.48
CA TYR A 104 -13.77 -3.34 -1.14
C TYR A 104 -15.06 -3.11 -0.36
N GLU A 105 -15.08 -2.09 0.49
CA GLU A 105 -16.29 -1.69 1.22
C GLU A 105 -17.36 -1.16 0.27
N GLU A 106 -16.97 -0.29 -0.68
CA GLU A 106 -17.88 0.34 -1.65
C GLU A 106 -18.41 -0.65 -2.71
N ASN A 107 -17.54 -1.46 -3.31
CA ASN A 107 -17.91 -2.31 -4.45
C ASN A 107 -18.43 -3.69 -4.05
N TYR A 108 -18.05 -4.18 -2.88
CA TYR A 108 -18.35 -5.55 -2.45
C TYR A 108 -19.03 -5.65 -1.09
N GLN A 109 -19.29 -4.53 -0.41
CA GLN A 109 -19.87 -4.50 0.94
C GLN A 109 -19.04 -5.32 1.95
N THR A 110 -17.73 -5.46 1.70
CA THR A 110 -16.82 -6.22 2.57
C THR A 110 -15.86 -5.29 3.27
N ARG A 111 -15.97 -5.21 4.60
CA ARG A 111 -15.07 -4.41 5.43
C ARG A 111 -13.75 -5.14 5.65
N LYS A 112 -12.82 -4.99 4.70
CA LYS A 112 -11.48 -5.61 4.77
C LYS A 112 -10.46 -4.67 5.40
N SER A 113 -9.78 -5.14 6.44
CA SER A 113 -8.52 -4.54 6.90
C SER A 113 -7.35 -5.22 6.21
N PHE A 114 -6.39 -4.42 5.74
CA PHE A 114 -5.19 -4.96 5.11
C PHE A 114 -4.02 -4.91 6.09
N ARG A 115 -3.41 -6.07 6.35
CA ARG A 115 -2.15 -6.12 7.07
C ARG A 115 -1.05 -5.44 6.27
N LEU A 116 -0.23 -4.64 6.93
CA LEU A 116 0.88 -3.95 6.30
C LEU A 116 2.14 -4.80 6.43
N CYS A 117 2.80 -5.07 5.30
CA CYS A 117 4.10 -5.70 5.27
C CYS A 117 5.09 -4.81 4.53
N ASN A 118 6.13 -4.35 5.21
CA ASN A 118 7.21 -3.57 4.63
C ASN A 118 8.45 -4.47 4.44
N LEU A 119 8.80 -4.79 3.19
CA LEU A 119 10.01 -5.56 2.86
C LEU A 119 11.23 -4.69 2.55
N HIS A 120 11.19 -3.40 2.90
CA HIS A 120 12.36 -2.54 2.78
C HIS A 120 13.39 -2.88 3.86
N ASN A 121 14.67 -2.96 3.44
CA ASN A 121 15.80 -3.15 4.36
C ASN A 121 16.02 -1.96 5.31
N LYS A 122 15.52 -0.76 4.95
CA LYS A 122 15.67 0.45 5.74
C LYS A 122 14.53 0.60 6.73
N LYS A 123 14.87 0.87 7.99
CA LYS A 123 13.93 1.27 9.03
C LYS A 123 13.73 2.78 8.97
N PHE A 124 12.48 3.22 8.90
CA PHE A 124 12.15 4.64 8.91
C PHE A 124 11.65 5.05 10.28
N TRP A 125 12.04 6.24 10.75
CA TRP A 125 11.65 6.74 12.08
C TRP A 125 10.12 6.82 12.25
N TRP A 126 9.42 7.24 11.19
CA TRP A 126 7.96 7.37 11.17
C TRP A 126 7.24 6.01 11.26
N GLU A 127 7.91 4.87 11.05
CA GLU A 127 7.30 3.54 11.27
C GLU A 127 6.89 3.35 12.74
N PHE A 128 7.43 4.16 13.66
CA PHE A 128 6.92 4.23 15.02
C PHE A 128 5.41 4.53 15.08
N LEU A 129 4.89 5.37 14.18
CA LEU A 129 3.45 5.67 14.07
C LEU A 129 2.62 4.45 13.65
N LEU A 130 3.27 3.45 13.07
CA LEU A 130 2.64 2.18 12.73
C LEU A 130 2.79 1.14 13.83
N SER A 131 3.49 1.41 14.93
CA SER A 131 3.75 0.41 15.97
C SER A 131 2.50 -0.04 16.75
N SER A 132 1.39 0.69 16.63
CA SER A 132 0.08 0.23 17.08
C SER A 132 -0.49 -0.89 16.21
N LEU A 133 -0.04 -0.98 14.95
CA LEU A 133 -0.27 -2.09 14.04
C LEU A 133 0.91 -3.05 14.07
N ASP A 134 0.63 -4.34 13.97
CA ASP A 134 1.69 -5.32 13.76
C ASP A 134 2.14 -5.29 12.29
N VAL A 135 3.22 -4.57 11.99
CA VAL A 135 3.77 -4.42 10.64
C VAL A 135 4.85 -5.48 10.42
N PHE A 136 4.63 -6.36 9.45
CA PHE A 136 5.61 -7.37 9.09
C PHE A 136 6.81 -6.73 8.37
N ARG A 137 8.02 -6.99 8.85
CA ARG A 137 9.27 -6.56 8.18
C ARG A 137 9.90 -7.62 7.29
N LYS A 138 9.40 -8.84 7.41
CA LYS A 138 9.82 -10.01 6.65
C LYS A 138 8.60 -10.90 6.46
N ILE A 139 8.64 -11.75 5.45
CA ILE A 139 7.65 -12.82 5.31
C ILE A 139 7.87 -13.78 6.50
N PRO A 140 6.88 -13.99 7.39
CA PRO A 140 7.08 -14.77 8.61
C PRO A 140 7.51 -16.21 8.35
N SER A 141 6.93 -16.85 7.32
CA SER A 141 7.30 -18.18 6.85
C SER A 141 6.85 -18.37 5.40
N VAL A 142 7.44 -19.34 4.69
CA VAL A 142 7.00 -19.71 3.32
C VAL A 142 5.53 -20.15 3.33
N ASN A 143 5.10 -20.84 4.38
CA ASN A 143 3.73 -21.30 4.54
C ASN A 143 2.76 -20.16 4.88
N PHE A 144 3.23 -19.06 5.46
CA PHE A 144 2.37 -17.92 5.77
C PHE A 144 1.63 -17.41 4.54
N LEU A 145 2.31 -17.25 3.40
CA LEU A 145 1.69 -16.81 2.14
C LEU A 145 0.64 -17.82 1.61
N LYS A 146 0.77 -19.09 1.98
CA LYS A 146 -0.14 -20.17 1.60
C LYS A 146 -1.37 -20.22 2.52
N GLU A 147 -1.14 -20.17 3.82
CA GLU A 147 -2.13 -20.46 4.87
C GLU A 147 -2.93 -19.22 5.31
N SER A 148 -2.40 -18.01 5.13
CA SER A 148 -2.76 -16.89 6.01
C SER A 148 -4.22 -16.43 6.09
N SER A 149 -5.22 -16.76 5.27
CA SER A 149 -6.52 -16.03 5.10
C SER A 149 -6.58 -14.47 5.03
N GLU A 150 -5.66 -13.73 5.66
CA GLU A 150 -5.68 -12.27 5.85
C GLU A 150 -5.34 -11.52 4.57
N SER A 151 -6.00 -10.39 4.33
CA SER A 151 -5.64 -9.50 3.22
C SER A 151 -4.38 -8.69 3.58
N ILE A 152 -3.37 -8.65 2.71
CA ILE A 152 -2.06 -8.04 3.00
C ILE A 152 -1.67 -7.09 1.88
N VAL A 153 -1.08 -5.95 2.25
CA VAL A 153 -0.38 -5.02 1.36
C VAL A 153 1.12 -5.13 1.62
N TYR A 154 1.87 -5.61 0.62
CA TYR A 154 3.32 -5.66 0.61
C TYR A 154 3.89 -4.38 -0.01
N PHE A 155 4.81 -3.73 0.69
CA PHE A 155 5.63 -2.63 0.18
C PHE A 155 7.01 -3.19 -0.15
N VAL A 156 7.38 -3.14 -1.42
CA VAL A 156 8.57 -3.82 -1.94
C VAL A 156 9.45 -2.84 -2.70
N ASN A 157 10.76 -2.93 -2.49
CA ASN A 157 11.77 -2.10 -3.17
C ASN A 157 12.71 -2.89 -4.11
N SER A 158 12.67 -4.23 -4.09
CA SER A 158 13.55 -5.07 -4.90
C SER A 158 12.74 -6.04 -5.76
N THR A 159 13.29 -6.39 -6.93
CA THR A 159 12.71 -7.44 -7.78
C THR A 159 12.82 -8.82 -7.16
N SER A 160 13.89 -9.11 -6.43
CA SER A 160 14.08 -10.39 -5.75
C SER A 160 12.95 -10.68 -4.77
N SER A 161 12.52 -9.69 -3.99
CA SER A 161 11.37 -9.84 -3.08
C SER A 161 10.05 -9.99 -3.83
N LEU A 162 9.89 -9.36 -5.01
CA LEU A 162 8.71 -9.59 -5.87
C LEU A 162 8.67 -11.05 -6.35
N GLU A 163 9.79 -11.58 -6.84
CA GLU A 163 9.92 -12.97 -7.30
C GLU A 163 9.62 -13.96 -6.18
N GLU A 164 10.13 -13.70 -4.97
CA GLU A 164 9.88 -14.53 -3.80
C GLU A 164 8.38 -14.58 -3.45
N ILE A 165 7.70 -13.42 -3.44
CA ILE A 165 6.25 -13.36 -3.20
C ILE A 165 5.48 -14.15 -4.26
N ILE A 166 5.84 -14.01 -5.53
CA ILE A 166 5.20 -14.74 -6.64
C ILE A 166 5.42 -16.24 -6.50
N LYS A 167 6.65 -16.66 -6.17
CA LYS A 167 7.01 -18.07 -6.03
C LYS A 167 6.26 -18.74 -4.88
N ASN A 168 6.05 -18.02 -3.78
CA ASN A 168 5.56 -18.59 -2.53
C ASN A 168 4.06 -18.35 -2.27
N SER A 169 3.37 -17.57 -3.11
CA SER A 169 1.94 -17.31 -2.95
C SER A 169 1.04 -18.26 -3.75
N TYR A 170 -0.05 -18.69 -3.13
CA TYR A 170 -1.16 -19.39 -3.77
C TYR A 170 -2.37 -18.49 -4.05
N ARG A 171 -2.24 -17.19 -3.77
CA ARG A 171 -3.34 -16.22 -3.91
C ARG A 171 -3.21 -15.42 -5.20
N THR A 172 -4.30 -14.77 -5.58
CA THR A 172 -4.23 -13.72 -6.59
C THR A 172 -3.35 -12.59 -6.05
N ILE A 173 -2.26 -12.30 -6.74
CA ILE A 173 -1.40 -11.15 -6.44
C ILE A 173 -1.77 -10.04 -7.43
N VAL A 174 -2.04 -8.85 -6.92
CA VAL A 174 -2.30 -7.65 -7.71
C VAL A 174 -1.17 -6.66 -7.49
N PHE A 175 -0.54 -6.25 -8.59
CA PHE A 175 0.61 -5.35 -8.57
C PHE A 175 0.17 -3.92 -8.81
N PHE A 176 0.63 -3.04 -7.94
CA PHE A 176 0.42 -1.62 -8.03
C PHE A 176 1.73 -0.89 -8.28
N LYS A 177 1.65 0.12 -9.14
CA LYS A 177 2.64 1.16 -9.33
C LYS A 177 2.15 2.44 -8.66
N LEU A 178 3.08 3.21 -8.08
CA LEU A 178 2.79 4.52 -7.53
C LEU A 178 3.44 5.61 -8.38
N ASP A 179 2.61 6.36 -9.10
CA ASP A 179 3.04 7.57 -9.79
C ASP A 179 2.76 8.80 -8.91
N ARG A 180 3.74 9.70 -8.79
CA ARG A 180 3.62 10.92 -7.99
C ARG A 180 3.90 12.14 -8.86
N PHE A 181 3.03 13.13 -8.79
CA PHE A 181 3.17 14.41 -9.47
C PHE A 181 2.93 15.53 -8.46
N PHE A 182 3.67 16.64 -8.58
CA PHE A 182 3.47 17.83 -7.76
C PHE A 182 3.20 19.02 -8.65
N SER A 183 2.25 19.85 -8.23
CA SER A 183 2.02 21.17 -8.81
C SER A 183 1.80 22.18 -7.70
N TRP A 184 2.34 23.38 -7.85
CA TRP A 184 2.17 24.45 -6.88
C TRP A 184 0.71 24.85 -6.66
N SER A 185 -0.14 24.73 -7.68
CA SER A 185 -1.55 25.12 -7.61
C SER A 185 -2.48 24.04 -7.03
N LYS A 186 -2.15 22.75 -7.18
CA LYS A 186 -3.03 21.63 -6.76
C LYS A 186 -2.40 20.71 -5.72
N GLY A 187 -1.14 20.96 -5.34
CA GLY A 187 -0.36 20.15 -4.43
C GLY A 187 0.08 18.81 -5.03
N PHE A 188 0.19 17.78 -4.19
CA PHE A 188 0.59 16.44 -4.61
C PHE A 188 -0.58 15.66 -5.22
N LYS A 189 -0.39 15.09 -6.40
CA LYS A 189 -1.27 14.09 -6.99
C LYS A 189 -0.56 12.74 -6.98
N ARG A 190 -1.16 11.72 -6.36
CA ARG A 190 -0.63 10.37 -6.34
C ARG A 190 -1.60 9.40 -6.96
N THR A 191 -1.12 8.59 -7.88
CA THR A 191 -1.92 7.60 -8.57
C THR A 191 -1.37 6.22 -8.24
N TYR A 192 -2.20 5.40 -7.62
CA TYR A 192 -1.95 3.99 -7.34
C TYR A 192 -2.61 3.18 -8.45
N SER A 193 -1.84 2.84 -9.48
CA SER A 193 -2.33 2.15 -10.66
C SER A 193 -2.05 0.66 -10.55
N ALA A 194 -3.09 -0.16 -10.64
CA ALA A 194 -2.93 -1.59 -10.82
C ALA A 194 -2.38 -1.84 -12.23
N VAL A 195 -1.21 -2.45 -12.32
CA VAL A 195 -0.51 -2.71 -13.59
C VAL A 195 -0.64 -4.15 -14.06
N GLY A 196 -1.15 -5.02 -13.19
CA GLY A 196 -1.43 -6.40 -13.53
C GLY A 196 -1.79 -7.25 -12.31
N LYS A 197 -2.25 -8.47 -12.59
CA LYS A 197 -2.48 -9.49 -11.58
C LYS A 197 -1.95 -10.84 -12.06
N VAL A 198 -1.53 -11.68 -11.13
CA VAL A 198 -1.17 -13.08 -11.39
C VAL A 198 -1.94 -13.99 -10.47
N THR A 199 -2.32 -15.17 -10.97
CA THR A 199 -3.02 -16.19 -10.20
C THR A 199 -2.25 -17.51 -10.20
N LEU A 200 -2.48 -18.33 -9.20
CA LEU A 200 -1.94 -19.69 -9.15
C LEU A 200 -2.35 -20.52 -10.38
N LYS A 201 -3.60 -20.36 -10.84
CA LYS A 201 -4.13 -21.08 -12.00
C LYS A 201 -3.35 -20.75 -13.28
N GLU A 202 -2.99 -19.49 -13.48
CA GLU A 202 -2.18 -19.06 -14.63
C GLU A 202 -0.79 -19.69 -14.58
N ARG A 203 -0.16 -19.71 -13.39
CA ARG A 203 1.16 -20.31 -13.19
C ARG A 203 1.20 -21.81 -13.50
N LEU A 204 0.15 -22.54 -13.15
CA LEU A 204 0.07 -23.99 -13.34
C LEU A 204 -0.32 -24.39 -14.77
N LYS A 205 -0.95 -23.50 -15.55
CA LYS A 205 -1.43 -23.79 -16.90
C LYS A 205 -0.34 -23.70 -17.97
N ASN A 206 0.37 -22.58 -18.02
CA ASN A 206 1.41 -22.34 -19.01
C ASN A 206 2.53 -21.48 -18.40
N LEU A 207 3.67 -22.11 -18.14
CA LEU A 207 4.79 -21.48 -17.45
C LEU A 207 5.48 -20.41 -18.32
N GLU A 208 5.55 -20.61 -19.63
CA GLU A 208 6.16 -19.64 -20.55
C GLU A 208 5.32 -18.37 -20.65
N GLU A 209 4.01 -18.52 -20.88
CA GLU A 209 3.07 -17.40 -20.93
C GLU A 209 3.02 -16.64 -19.59
N PHE A 210 3.05 -17.38 -18.48
CA PHE A 210 3.14 -16.82 -17.13
C PHE A 210 4.42 -15.97 -16.96
N ASN A 211 5.58 -16.49 -17.35
CA ASN A 211 6.84 -15.77 -17.25
C ASN A 211 6.86 -14.51 -18.12
N LEU A 212 6.32 -14.56 -19.34
CA LEU A 212 6.16 -13.39 -20.21
C LEU A 212 5.26 -12.32 -19.57
N LYS A 213 4.15 -12.73 -18.95
CA LYS A 213 3.24 -11.83 -18.24
C LYS A 213 3.91 -11.18 -17.03
N VAL A 214 4.63 -11.96 -16.21
CA VAL A 214 5.41 -11.44 -15.07
C VAL A 214 6.47 -10.46 -15.54
N GLY A 215 7.19 -10.77 -16.62
CA GLY A 215 8.19 -9.88 -17.23
C GLY A 215 7.58 -8.53 -17.65
N LYS A 216 6.41 -8.53 -18.29
CA LYS A 216 5.68 -7.31 -18.63
C LYS A 216 5.28 -6.50 -17.39
N ILE A 217 4.79 -7.16 -16.34
CA ILE A 217 4.43 -6.50 -15.08
C ILE A 217 5.67 -5.84 -14.46
N PHE A 218 6.79 -6.55 -14.38
CA PHE A 218 8.03 -6.04 -13.80
C PHE A 218 8.55 -4.83 -14.57
N PHE A 219 8.51 -4.90 -15.90
CA PHE A 219 8.87 -3.78 -16.77
C PHE A 219 8.01 -2.53 -16.48
N LEU A 220 6.69 -2.71 -16.31
CA LEU A 220 5.77 -1.61 -15.98
C LEU A 220 6.01 -1.03 -14.58
N LEU A 221 6.29 -1.89 -13.59
CA LEU A 221 6.57 -1.46 -12.22
C LEU A 221 7.85 -0.63 -12.12
N GLN A 222 8.89 -0.99 -12.88
CA GLN A 222 10.18 -0.28 -12.92
C GLN A 222 10.20 0.95 -13.85
N GLY A 223 9.11 1.23 -14.55
CA GLY A 223 9.08 2.04 -15.77
C GLY A 223 10.09 3.19 -15.86
N LYS A 224 10.86 3.25 -16.96
CA LYS A 224 11.80 4.34 -17.37
C LYS A 224 12.75 4.95 -16.31
N ASP A 225 12.93 4.36 -15.13
CA ASP A 225 13.97 4.82 -14.19
C ASP A 225 15.42 4.65 -14.74
N LYS A 226 15.59 3.99 -15.90
CA LYS A 226 16.86 3.92 -16.64
C LYS A 226 17.12 5.09 -17.61
N GLU A 227 16.12 5.88 -18.02
CA GLU A 227 16.39 7.03 -18.91
C GLU A 227 16.77 8.31 -18.15
N VAL A 228 16.35 8.45 -16.89
CA VAL A 228 16.63 9.66 -16.09
C VAL A 228 18.00 9.60 -15.40
N SER A 229 18.58 8.41 -15.20
CA SER A 229 19.98 8.30 -14.73
C SER A 229 21.00 8.63 -15.82
N SER A 230 20.66 8.45 -17.11
CA SER A 230 21.51 8.88 -18.22
C SER A 230 21.46 10.39 -18.48
N ALA A 231 20.36 11.04 -18.12
CA ALA A 231 20.21 12.50 -18.27
C ALA A 231 20.87 13.31 -17.15
N LYS A 232 21.30 12.66 -16.05
CA LYS A 232 22.04 13.30 -14.95
C LYS A 232 23.56 13.27 -15.10
N ASN A 233 24.08 12.64 -16.15
CA ASN A 233 25.51 12.62 -16.47
C ASN A 233 25.86 13.48 -17.70
N LEU A 234 24.97 14.40 -18.12
CA LEU A 234 25.16 15.29 -19.27
C LEU A 234 24.94 16.78 -18.94
N ILE A 235 25.11 17.17 -17.67
CA ILE A 235 25.28 18.58 -17.27
C ILE A 235 26.50 18.64 -16.35
#